data_AF-A0A3N5TX52-F1
#
_entry.id   AF-A0A3N5TX52-F1
#
_cell.length_a   1.000
_cell.length_b   1.000
_cell.length_c   1.000
_cell.angle_alpha   90.00
_cell.angle_beta   90.00
_cell.angle_gamma   90.00
#
_symmetry.space_group_name_H-M   'P 1'
#
loop_
_entity.id
_entity.type
_entity.pdbx_description
1 polymer ?
#
loop_
_entity_poly.entity_id
_entity_poly.type
_entity_poly.pdbx_seq_one_letter_code
_entity_poly.pdbx_strand_id
1 'polypeptide(L)' 'IAQRQTGIYSVESPGGWQIIGWTPIELFDPTRQLPSLLEMGDRVKFEAVRQVEI' A
#
# COMPACT_ATOMS: atom_id res chain seq x y z
N ILE A 1 -0.38 -4.51 10.07
CA ILE A 1 0.69 -4.41 11.08
C ILE A 1 1.09 -5.80 11.54
N ALA A 2 2.40 -6.05 11.62
CA ALA A 2 2.98 -7.23 12.26
C ALA A 2 4.18 -6.81 13.11
N GLN A 3 4.03 -6.83 14.43
CA GLN A 3 5.02 -6.32 15.39
C GLN A 3 5.48 -4.88 15.03
N ARG A 4 6.77 -4.69 14.71
CA ARG A 4 7.36 -3.38 14.36
C ARG A 4 7.31 -3.07 12.87
N GLN A 5 6.57 -3.85 12.08
CA GLN A 5 6.47 -3.71 10.63
C GLN A 5 5.05 -3.27 10.20
N THR A 6 5.03 -2.41 9.19
CA THR A 6 3.83 -1.99 8.46
C THR A 6 4.10 -2.10 6.96
N GLY A 7 3.03 -2.09 6.17
CA GLY A 7 3.05 -2.47 4.77
C GLY A 7 1.67 -2.33 4.16
N ILE A 8 1.63 -2.31 2.84
CA ILE A 8 0.42 -2.15 2.05
C ILE A 8 0.34 -3.37 1.14
N TYR A 9 -0.80 -4.05 1.15
CA TYR A 9 -1.09 -5.09 0.17
C TYR A 9 -1.44 -4.40 -1.15
N SER A 10 -0.62 -4.57 -2.18
CA SER A 10 -0.83 -3.98 -3.51
C SER A 10 -1.84 -4.76 -4.35
N VAL A 11 -2.10 -6.02 -3.99
CA VAL A 11 -3.07 -6.91 -4.62
C VAL A 11 -3.79 -7.73 -3.54
N GLU A 12 -4.99 -8.22 -3.86
CA GLU A 12 -5.70 -9.13 -2.98
C GLU A 12 -4.91 -10.43 -2.78
N SER A 13 -4.61 -10.73 -1.53
CA SER A 13 -3.87 -11.94 -1.15
C SER A 13 -4.18 -12.33 0.28
N PRO A 14 -4.03 -13.62 0.64
CA PRO A 14 -4.13 -14.04 2.03
C PRO A 14 -3.08 -13.34 2.90
N GLY A 15 -3.50 -12.80 4.05
CA GLY A 15 -2.62 -12.06 4.95
C GLY A 15 -2.95 -12.30 6.42
N GLY A 16 -1.92 -12.46 7.26
CA GLY A 16 -2.05 -12.56 8.72
C GLY A 16 -1.88 -11.24 9.46
N TRP A 17 -1.75 -10.12 8.73
CA TRP A 17 -1.47 -8.82 9.31
C TRP A 17 -2.76 -8.15 9.79
N GLN A 18 -2.67 -7.39 10.89
CA GLN A 18 -3.79 -6.57 11.33
C GLN A 18 -4.01 -5.42 10.34
N ILE A 19 -5.18 -5.38 9.71
CA ILE A 19 -5.57 -4.33 8.77
C ILE A 19 -6.11 -3.12 9.54
N ILE A 20 -5.57 -1.93 9.26
CA ILE A 20 -5.90 -0.68 9.99
C ILE A 20 -6.38 0.45 9.06
N GLY A 21 -6.49 0.18 7.76
CA GLY A 21 -6.88 1.15 6.74
C GLY A 21 -6.61 0.63 5.33
N TRP A 22 -6.93 1.45 4.33
CA TRP A 22 -6.68 1.18 2.91
C TRP A 22 -6.22 2.47 2.22
N THR A 23 -5.68 2.36 1.00
CA THR A 23 -5.27 3.50 0.18
C THR A 23 -5.84 3.36 -1.23
N PRO A 24 -6.34 4.43 -1.86
CA PRO A 24 -6.76 4.41 -3.26
C PRO A 24 -5.59 4.46 -4.25
N ILE A 25 -4.35 4.63 -3.75
CA ILE A 25 -3.16 4.72 -4.59
C ILE A 25 -2.80 3.32 -5.11
N GLU A 26 -2.77 3.17 -6.43
CA GLU A 26 -2.28 1.96 -7.09
C GLU A 26 -0.76 1.85 -6.95
N LEU A 27 -0.31 0.90 -6.11
CA LEU A 27 1.11 0.69 -5.83
C LEU A 27 1.80 -0.24 -6.83
N PHE A 28 1.03 -1.10 -7.50
CA PHE A 28 1.55 -2.07 -8.45
C PHE A 28 0.60 -2.18 -9.65
N ASP A 29 1.13 -1.98 -10.85
CA ASP A 29 0.42 -2.17 -12.12
C ASP A 29 1.36 -2.87 -13.12
N PRO A 30 1.12 -4.14 -13.48
CA PRO A 30 1.99 -4.90 -14.36
C PRO A 30 2.03 -4.39 -15.80
N THR A 31 1.13 -3.47 -16.19
CA THR A 31 1.05 -2.93 -17.54
C THR A 31 1.95 -1.70 -17.74
N ARG A 32 2.46 -1.10 -16.65
CA ARG A 32 3.33 0.08 -16.70
C ARG A 32 4.78 -0.28 -17.02
N GLN A 33 5.50 0.68 -17.61
CA GLN A 33 6.95 0.56 -17.83
C GLN A 33 7.74 0.36 -16.51
N LEU A 34 7.28 1.01 -15.43
CA LEU A 34 7.74 0.81 -14.07
C LEU A 34 6.57 0.25 -13.24
N PRO A 35 6.50 -1.07 -13.02
CA PRO A 35 5.32 -1.69 -12.42
C PRO A 35 5.10 -1.35 -10.95
N SER A 36 6.16 -1.06 -10.20
CA SER A 36 6.07 -0.70 -8.78
C SER A 36 6.18 0.81 -8.62
N LEU A 37 5.30 1.39 -7.80
CA LEU A 37 5.40 2.80 -7.42
C LEU A 37 6.58 3.07 -6.45
N LEU A 38 6.95 2.06 -5.66
CA LEU A 38 7.97 2.17 -4.61
C LEU A 38 9.19 1.32 -4.96
N GLU A 39 10.38 1.86 -4.69
CA GLU A 39 11.66 1.18 -4.83
C GLU A 39 12.36 0.99 -3.48
N MET A 40 13.38 0.12 -3.47
CA MET A 40 14.18 -0.11 -2.27
C MET A 40 14.94 1.16 -1.89
N GLY A 41 14.74 1.62 -0.65
CA GLY A 41 15.35 2.85 -0.15
C GLY A 41 14.38 4.03 -0.04
N ASP A 42 13.19 3.93 -0.65
CA ASP A 42 12.16 4.95 -0.52
C ASP A 42 11.66 5.10 0.91
N ARG A 43 11.28 6.34 1.26
CA ARG A 43 10.66 6.66 2.55
C ARG A 43 9.17 6.88 2.35
N VAL A 44 8.37 6.10 3.07
CA VAL A 44 6.91 6.17 3.01
C VAL A 44 6.37 6.88 4.26
N LYS A 45 5.43 7.80 4.05
CA LYS A 45 4.66 8.44 5.11
C LYS A 45 3.17 8.21 4.82
N PHE A 46 2.43 7.73 5.81
CA PHE A 46 0.99 7.58 5.72
C PHE A 46 0.32 8.89 6.11
N GLU A 47 -0.60 9.36 5.29
CA GLU A 47 -1.42 10.54 5.57
C GLU A 47 -2.89 10.14 5.58
N ALA A 48 -3.59 10.43 6.67
CA ALA A 48 -5.01 10.18 6.77
C ALA A 48 -5.76 11.14 5.84
N VAL A 49 -6.49 10.59 4.88
CA VAL A 49 -7.38 11.35 4.01
C VAL A 49 -8.82 11.15 4.46
N ARG A 50 -9.65 12.18 4.26
CA ARG A 50 -11.09 12.01 4.38
C ARG A 50 -11.54 11.12 3.23
N GLN A 51 -12.45 10.19 3.52
CA GLN A 51 -13.08 9.38 2.48
C GLN A 51 -13.81 10.34 1.52
N VAL A 52 -13.30 10.45 0.30
CA VAL A 52 -14.02 11.03 -0.81
C VAL A 52 -14.70 9.85 -1.48
N GLU A 53 -16.02 9.87 -1.58
CA GLU A 53 -16.76 8.84 -2.32
C GLU A 53 -16.16 8.73 -3.73
N ILE A 54 -15.82 7.50 -4.13
CA ILE A 54 -15.38 7.16 -5.49
C ILE A 54 -16.62 6.70 -6.26
#